data_AF-A0A7Y8L913-F1
#
_entry.id   AF-A0A7Y8L913-F1
#
_cell.length_a   1.000
_cell.length_b   1.000
_cell.length_c   1.000
_cell.angle_alpha   90.00
_cell.angle_beta   90.00
_cell.angle_gamma   90.00
#
_symmetry.space_group_name_H-M   'P 1'
#
loop_
_entity.id
_entity.type
_entity.pdbx_description
1 polymer ?
#
loop_
_entity_poly.entity_id
_entity_poly.type
_entity_poly.pdbx_seq_one_letter_code
_entity_poly.pdbx_strand_id
1 'polypeptide(L)' 'MCLSIPSKIVKVNVENSTAIVDTMGVKKEVSLDLLNESVNIGDFVLIHVGYAMNKIDEADALETLKLFEEILSIEEIT' A
#
# COMPACT_ATOMS: atom_id res chain seq x y z
N MET A 1 -11.08 -2.50 13.59
CA MET A 1 -11.58 -2.42 12.21
C MET A 1 -10.83 -1.28 11.54
N CYS A 2 -9.81 -1.59 10.73
CA CYS A 2 -9.06 -0.58 9.98
C CYS A 2 -9.31 -0.82 8.49
N LEU A 3 -9.68 0.23 7.75
CA LEU A 3 -9.67 0.22 6.29
C LEU A 3 -8.21 0.39 5.86
N SER A 4 -7.67 -0.61 5.16
CA SER A 4 -6.27 -0.56 4.70
C SER A 4 -6.24 0.07 3.31
N ILE A 5 -5.50 1.18 3.17
CA ILE A 5 -5.31 1.84 1.88
C ILE A 5 -4.20 1.07 1.13
N PRO A 6 -4.46 0.59 -0.10
CA PRO A 6 -3.44 -0.03 -0.94
C PRO A 6 -2.25 0.90 -1.12
N SER A 7 -1.04 0.36 -0.99
CA SER A 7 0.19 1.14 -1.04
C SER A 7 1.15 0.55 -2.06
N LYS A 8 1.68 1.40 -2.93
CA LYS A 8 2.54 0.98 -4.04
C LYS A 8 3.98 0.86 -3.60
N ILE A 9 4.64 -0.25 -3.90
CA ILE A 9 6.07 -0.42 -3.64
C ILE A 9 6.87 0.42 -4.63
N VAL A 10 7.65 1.37 -4.12
CA VAL A 10 8.52 2.25 -4.91
C VAL A 10 10.00 1.92 -4.77
N LYS A 11 10.37 1.17 -3.73
CA LYS A 11 11.73 0.65 -3.52
C LYS A 11 11.68 -0.63 -2.69
N VAL A 12 12.54 -1.60 -2.99
CA VAL A 12 12.71 -2.84 -2.20
C VAL A 12 14.14 -2.89 -1.65
N ASN A 13 14.28 -3.24 -0.38
CA ASN A 13 15.54 -3.52 0.29
C ASN A 13 15.56 -4.98 0.76
N VAL A 14 16.19 -5.83 -0.04
CA VAL A 14 16.23 -7.28 0.20
C VAL A 14 17.11 -7.64 1.39
N GLU A 15 18.16 -6.86 1.68
CA GLU A 15 19.10 -7.17 2.78
C GLU A 15 18.45 -7.01 4.16
N ASN A 16 17.52 -6.06 4.29
CA ASN A 16 16.84 -5.76 5.55
C ASN A 16 15.39 -6.26 5.59
N SER A 17 14.93 -6.99 4.57
CA SER A 17 13.51 -7.36 4.41
C SER A 17 12.55 -6.17 4.55
N THR A 18 12.90 -5.00 3.98
CA THR A 18 12.04 -3.81 4.01
C THR A 18 11.70 -3.30 2.61
N ALA A 19 10.63 -2.52 2.49
CA ALA A 19 10.27 -1.79 1.29
C ALA A 19 9.87 -0.35 1.62
N ILE A 20 10.11 0.56 0.69
CA ILE A 20 9.46 1.87 0.70
C ILE A 20 8.19 1.76 -0.13
N VAL A 21 7.08 2.11 0.49
CA VAL A 21 5.75 2.16 -0.12
C VAL A 21 5.26 3.59 -0.21
N ASP A 22 4.43 3.88 -1.20
CA ASP A 22 3.74 5.14 -1.43
C ASP A 22 2.24 4.92 -1.27
N THR A 23 1.65 5.62 -0.30
CA THR A 23 0.22 5.61 -0.01
C THR A 23 -0.31 7.01 -0.29
N MET A 24 -0.92 7.22 -1.46
CA MET A 24 -1.50 8.51 -1.86
C MET A 24 -0.53 9.71 -1.70
N GLY A 25 0.76 9.53 -2.03
CA GLY A 25 1.81 10.55 -1.93
C GLY A 25 2.62 10.50 -0.64
N VAL A 26 2.20 9.71 0.36
CA VAL A 26 2.94 9.53 1.62
C VAL A 26 3.86 8.32 1.50
N LYS A 27 5.18 8.55 1.61
CA LYS A 27 6.18 7.49 1.58
C LYS A 27 6.50 6.98 2.97
N LYS A 28 6.48 5.65 3.15
CA LYS A 28 6.80 5.00 4.42
C LYS A 28 7.65 3.75 4.20
N GLU A 29 8.52 3.43 5.15
CA GLU A 29 9.19 2.14 5.20
C GLU A 29 8.29 1.10 5.90
N VAL A 30 8.20 -0.09 5.32
CA VAL A 30 7.47 -1.23 5.88
C VAL A 30 8.32 -2.49 5.87
N SER A 31 8.14 -3.34 6.87
CA SER A 31 8.73 -4.68 6.91
C SER A 31 7.95 -5.63 5.99
N LEU A 32 8.69 -6.49 5.29
CA LEU A 32 8.19 -7.56 4.43
C LEU A 32 8.21 -8.93 5.12
N ASP A 33 8.64 -9.01 6.38
CA ASP A 33 8.88 -10.28 7.10
C ASP A 33 7.61 -11.13 7.26
N LEU A 34 6.44 -10.50 7.18
CA LEU A 34 5.13 -11.15 7.31
C LEU A 34 4.47 -11.47 5.96
N LEU A 35 5.13 -11.13 4.85
CA LEU A 35 4.65 -11.47 3.51
C LEU A 35 5.12 -12.88 3.13
N ASN A 36 4.18 -13.71 2.68
CA ASN A 36 4.48 -15.07 2.22
C ASN A 36 4.99 -15.13 0.76
N GLU A 37 5.05 -13.98 0.08
CA GLU A 37 5.42 -13.87 -1.32
C GLU A 37 6.46 -12.78 -1.55
N SER A 38 7.25 -12.91 -2.61
CA SER A 38 8.18 -11.86 -3.02
C SER A 38 7.45 -10.68 -3.65
N VAL A 39 7.98 -9.49 -3.43
CA VAL A 39 7.46 -8.24 -4.00
C VAL A 39 8.47 -7.57 -4.93
N ASN A 40 7.95 -6.87 -5.92
CA ASN A 40 8.70 -6.06 -6.86
C ASN A 40 8.28 -4.60 -6.78
N ILE A 41 9.14 -3.72 -7.32
CA ILE A 41 8.76 -2.32 -7.54
C ILE A 41 7.56 -2.28 -8.49
N GLY A 42 6.51 -1.58 -8.09
CA GLY A 42 5.25 -1.52 -8.81
C GLY A 42 4.12 -2.30 -8.15
N ASP A 43 4.43 -3.33 -7.36
CA ASP A 43 3.43 -4.13 -6.67
C ASP A 43 2.67 -3.31 -5.63
N PHE A 44 1.41 -3.68 -5.40
CA PHE A 44 0.57 -3.08 -4.37
C PHE A 44 0.42 -4.02 -3.18
N VAL A 45 0.55 -3.47 -1.97
CA VAL A 45 0.41 -4.23 -0.73
C VAL A 45 -0.54 -3.53 0.24
N LEU A 46 -1.18 -4.35 1.07
CA LEU A 46 -1.94 -3.89 2.24
C LEU A 46 -1.03 -3.90 3.46
N ILE A 47 -1.04 -2.79 4.22
CA ILE A 47 -0.15 -2.58 5.36
C ILE A 47 -0.95 -2.61 6.65
N HIS A 48 -0.41 -3.29 7.66
CA HIS A 48 -0.91 -3.24 9.03
C HIS A 48 0.23 -2.97 10.01
N VAL A 49 0.15 -1.84 10.72
CA VAL A 49 1.10 -1.47 11.81
C VAL A 49 2.58 -1.51 11.37
N GLY A 50 2.87 -1.12 10.13
CA GLY A 50 4.25 -1.07 9.60
C GLY A 50 4.74 -2.35 8.92
N TYR A 51 3.87 -3.34 8.77
CA TYR A 51 4.17 -4.58 8.05
C TYR A 51 3.27 -4.70 6.82
N ALA A 52 3.85 -5.13 5.70
CA ALA A 52 3.06 -5.59 4.57
C ALA A 52 2.47 -6.97 4.91
N MET A 53 1.15 -7.10 4.77
CA MET A 53 0.41 -8.35 5.09
C MET A 53 0.16 -9.19 3.85
N ASN A 54 -0.35 -8.54 2.80
CA ASN A 54 -0.80 -9.21 1.58
C ASN A 54 -0.47 -8.34 0.37
N LYS A 55 -0.08 -8.98 -0.74
CA LYS A 55 -0.13 -8.33 -2.05
C LYS A 55 -1.58 -8.29 -2.54
N ILE A 56 -1.88 -7.29 -3.35
CA ILE A 56 -3.16 -7.14 -4.03
C ILE A 56 -2.88 -6.85 -5.50
N ASP A 57 -3.78 -7.29 -6.38
CA ASP A 57 -3.70 -7.01 -7.80
C ASP A 57 -3.79 -5.49 -8.06
N GLU A 58 -3.06 -5.02 -9.06
CA GLU A 58 -3.01 -3.60 -9.41
C GLU A 58 -4.39 -3.05 -9.76
N ALA A 59 -5.23 -3.83 -10.46
CA ALA A 59 -6.59 -3.40 -10.82
C ALA A 59 -7.45 -3.13 -9.59
N ASP A 60 -7.47 -4.05 -8.62
CA ASP A 60 -8.24 -3.93 -7.38
C ASP A 60 -7.70 -2.79 -6.51
N ALA A 61 -6.38 -2.62 -6.47
CA ALA A 61 -5.73 -1.52 -5.75
C ALA A 61 -6.16 -0.15 -6.33
N LEU A 62 -6.14 -0.01 -7.66
CA LEU A 62 -6.54 1.22 -8.35
C LEU A 62 -8.03 1.51 -8.21
N GLU A 63 -8.90 0.50 -8.28
CA GLU A 63 -10.34 0.67 -8.03
C GLU A 63 -10.58 1.16 -6.60
N THR A 64 -9.92 0.54 -5.61
CA THR A 64 -10.01 0.95 -4.21
C THR A 64 -9.51 2.38 -4.00
N LEU A 65 -8.37 2.74 -4.60
CA LEU A 65 -7.81 4.10 -4.50
C LEU A 65 -8.75 5.14 -5.12
N LYS A 66 -9.38 4.82 -6.26
CA LYS A 66 -10.38 5.70 -6.88
C LYS A 66 -11.58 5.94 -5.95
N LEU A 67 -12.07 4.89 -5.27
CA LEU A 67 -13.14 5.05 -4.29
C LEU A 67 -12.72 5.94 -3.11
N PHE A 68 -11.48 5.80 -2.62
CA PHE A 68 -10.94 6.70 -1.59
C PHE A 68 -10.86 8.15 -2.07
N GLU A 69 -10.42 8.39 -3.30
CA GLU A 69 -10.41 9.73 -3.91
C GLU A 69 -11.82 10.32 -4.03
N GLU A 70 -12.80 9.53 -4.46
CA GLU A 70 -14.20 9.94 -4.54
C GLU A 70 -14.74 10.34 -3.16
N ILE A 71 -14.48 9.55 -2.11
CA ILE A 71 -14.90 9.85 -0.73
C ILE A 71 -14.27 11.16 -0.24
N LEU A 72 -12.96 11.32 -0.40
CA LEU A 72 -12.24 12.53 0.02
C LEU A 72 -12.75 13.78 -0.70
N SER A 73 -13.07 13.66 -1.99
CA SER A 73 -13.62 14.77 -2.78
C SER A 73 -15.02 15.21 -2.34
N ILE A 74 -15.81 14.29 -1.76
CA ILE A 74 -17.14 14.60 -1.23
C ILE A 74 -17.02 15.36 0.10
N GLU A 75 -16.05 15.00 0.96
CA GLU A 75 -15.83 15.68 2.24
C GLU A 75 -15.37 17.13 2.08
N GLU A 76 -14.63 17.47 1.02
CA GLU A 76 -14.21 18.87 0.76
C GLU A 76 -15.36 19.81 0.34
N ILE A 77 -16.53 19.26 0.01
CA ILE A 77 -17.70 20.01 -0.48
C ILE A 77 -18.75 20.25 0.62
N THR A 78 -18.57 19.68 1.83
CA THR A 78 -19.53 19.76 2.94
C THR A 78 -19.03 20.64 4.08
#